data_AF-A0A379V191-F1
#
_entry.id   AF-A0A379V191-F1
#
_cell.length_a   1.000
_cell.length_b   1.000
_cell.length_c   1.000
_cell.angle_alpha   90.00
_cell.angle_beta   90.00
_cell.angle_gamma   90.00
#
_symmetry.space_group_name_H-M   'P 1'
#
loop_
_entity.id
_entity.type
_entity.pdbx_description
1 polymer ?
#
loop_
_entity_poly.entity_id
_entity_poly.type
_entity_poly.pdbx_seq_one_letter_code
_entity_poly.pdbx_strand_id
1 'polypeptide(L)' 'MNPRQIELLHQAYSPTRKEVEHAYEVIAAAEEAESRGLGVVSLNGKMIDGPIIDHARKVVALSASGIRD' A
#
# COMPACT_ATOMS: atom_id res chain seq x y z
N MET A 1 11.53 -29.10 0.16
CA MET A 1 10.39 -28.16 0.06
C MET A 1 9.19 -28.80 0.74
N ASN A 2 8.65 -28.21 1.82
CA ASN A 2 7.48 -28.72 2.53
C ASN A 2 6.27 -27.78 2.30
N PRO A 3 5.13 -28.28 1.77
CA PRO A 3 3.94 -27.46 1.52
C PRO A 3 3.43 -26.67 2.72
N ARG A 4 3.63 -27.15 3.97
CA ARG A 4 3.23 -26.43 5.19
C ARG A 4 3.97 -25.10 5.39
N GLN A 5 5.12 -24.92 4.75
CA GLN A 5 5.89 -23.66 4.84
C GLN A 5 5.30 -22.56 3.95
N ILE A 6 4.46 -22.90 2.97
CA ILE A 6 3.87 -21.93 2.03
C ILE A 6 2.96 -20.95 2.77
N GLU A 7 2.10 -21.47 3.63
CA GLU A 7 1.16 -20.64 4.40
C GLU A 7 1.88 -19.70 5.38
N LEU A 8 2.91 -20.20 6.07
CA LEU A 8 3.75 -19.40 6.95
C LEU A 8 4.45 -18.27 6.20
N LEU A 9 4.95 -18.54 5.00
CA LEU A 9 5.59 -17.53 4.16
C LEU A 9 4.58 -16.48 3.68
N HIS A 10 3.39 -16.89 3.22
CA HIS A 10 2.35 -15.92 2.84
C HIS A 10 2.00 -14.99 4.00
N GLN A 11 1.83 -15.51 5.22
CA GLN A 11 1.59 -14.67 6.40
C GLN A 11 2.78 -13.74 6.71
N ALA A 12 4.02 -14.24 6.63
CA ALA A 12 5.22 -13.47 6.92
C ALA A 12 5.51 -12.35 5.90
N TYR A 13 5.01 -12.48 4.67
CA TYR A 13 5.19 -11.48 3.61
C TYR A 13 3.92 -10.70 3.26
N SER A 14 2.78 -11.04 3.87
CA SER A 14 1.55 -10.24 3.75
C SER A 14 1.74 -8.88 4.42
N PRO A 15 1.20 -7.79 3.84
CA PRO A 15 1.19 -6.50 4.49
C PRO A 15 0.32 -6.53 5.75
N THR A 16 0.66 -5.68 6.71
CA THR A 16 -0.16 -5.43 7.90
C THR A 16 -1.42 -4.65 7.54
N ARG A 17 -2.47 -4.75 8.37
CA ARG A 17 -3.69 -3.94 8.20
C ARG A 17 -3.38 -2.45 8.12
N LYS A 18 -2.50 -1.96 9.00
CA LYS A 18 -2.09 -0.55 9.04
C LYS A 18 -1.38 -0.10 7.75
N GLU A 19 -0.52 -0.96 7.18
CA GLU A 19 0.13 -0.65 5.90
C GLU A 19 -0.90 -0.56 4.76
N VAL A 20 -1.90 -1.43 4.75
CA VAL A 20 -2.97 -1.42 3.74
C VAL A 20 -3.86 -0.18 3.89
N GLU A 21 -4.28 0.16 5.11
CA GLU A 21 -5.06 1.37 5.38
C GLU A 21 -4.32 2.63 4.92
N HIS A 22 -3.03 2.75 5.28
CA HIS A 22 -2.22 3.89 4.85
C HIS A 22 -2.05 3.91 3.32
N ALA A 23 -1.89 2.76 2.68
CA ALA A 23 -1.79 2.70 1.22
C ALA A 23 -3.07 3.20 0.52
N TYR A 24 -4.25 2.92 1.08
CA TYR A 24 -5.50 3.49 0.57
C TYR A 24 -5.56 5.02 0.74
N GLU A 25 -5.14 5.55 1.88
CA GLU A 25 -5.07 7.02 2.09
C GLU A 25 -4.15 7.70 1.06
N VAL A 26 -2.99 7.09 0.79
CA VAL A 26 -2.02 7.59 -0.20
C VAL A 26 -2.63 7.61 -1.61
N ILE A 27 -3.29 6.52 -2.02
CA ILE A 27 -3.92 6.44 -3.34
C ILE A 27 -5.05 7.47 -3.48
N ALA A 28 -5.90 7.61 -2.46
CA ALA A 28 -6.97 8.59 -2.46
C ALA A 28 -6.45 10.03 -2.56
N ALA A 29 -5.40 10.37 -1.80
CA ALA A 29 -4.76 11.68 -1.87
C ALA A 29 -4.12 11.94 -3.25
N ALA A 30 -3.55 10.91 -3.88
CA ALA A 30 -2.98 11.02 -5.21
C ALA A 30 -4.06 11.26 -6.29
N GLU A 31 -5.19 10.55 -6.22
CA GLU A 31 -6.33 10.75 -7.13
C GLU A 31 -6.92 12.16 -6.98
N GLU A 32 -7.03 12.66 -5.74
CA GLU A 32 -7.45 14.03 -5.48
C GLU A 32 -6.48 15.06 -6.10
N ALA A 33 -5.17 14.87 -5.94
CA ALA A 33 -4.17 15.75 -6.52
C ALA A 33 -4.17 15.72 -8.06
N GLU A 34 -4.32 14.53 -8.66
CA GLU A 34 -4.42 14.37 -10.11
C GLU A 34 -5.64 15.12 -10.67
N SER A 35 -6.79 15.03 -9.99
CA SER A 35 -8.00 15.79 -10.37
C SER A 35 -7.82 17.32 -10.32
N ARG A 36 -6.83 17.80 -9.55
CA ARG A 36 -6.46 19.21 -9.42
C ARG A 36 -5.27 19.60 -10.32
N GLY A 37 -4.72 18.66 -11.09
CA GLY A 37 -3.54 18.88 -11.92
C GLY A 37 -2.25 19.04 -11.12
N LEU A 38 -2.20 18.53 -9.89
CA LEU A 38 -1.03 18.59 -9.01
C LEU A 38 -0.24 17.28 -9.10
N GLY A 39 1.08 17.39 -9.31
CA GLY A 39 1.98 16.21 -9.38
C GLY A 39 2.44 15.68 -8.01
N VAL A 40 2.15 16.40 -6.93
CA VAL A 40 2.51 16.03 -5.54
C VAL A 40 1.39 16.45 -4.59
N VAL A 41 1.23 15.70 -3.50
CA VAL A 41 0.25 15.99 -2.43
C VAL A 41 0.87 15.85 -1.05
N SER A 42 0.33 16.55 -0.06
CA SER A 42 0.72 16.36 1.34
C SER A 42 -0.32 15.52 2.07
N LEU A 43 0.10 14.41 2.66
CA LEU A 43 -0.72 13.56 3.53
C LEU A 43 -0.04 13.49 4.90
N ASN A 44 -0.76 13.86 5.96
CA ASN A 44 -0.23 13.88 7.33
C ASN A 44 1.08 14.68 7.48
N GLY A 45 1.22 15.77 6.72
CA GLY A 45 2.42 16.61 6.73
C GLY A 45 3.62 16.03 5.97
N LYS A 46 3.45 14.90 5.27
CA LYS A 46 4.49 14.30 4.42
C LYS A 46 4.14 14.46 2.95
N MET A 47 5.15 14.78 2.14
CA MET A 47 5.01 14.81 0.70
C MET A 47 4.82 13.39 0.17
N ILE A 48 3.83 13.24 -0.71
CA ILE A 48 3.50 12.03 -1.45
C ILE A 48 3.79 12.32 -2.92
N ASP A 49 4.72 11.57 -3.49
CA ASP A 49 5.16 11.63 -4.87
C ASP A 49 5.03 10.26 -5.56
N GLY A 50 5.37 10.20 -6.84
CA GLY A 50 5.21 9.00 -7.68
C GLY A 50 5.70 7.69 -7.03
N PRO A 51 6.95 7.62 -6.51
CA PRO A 51 7.46 6.41 -5.86
C PRO A 51 6.63 5.95 -4.64
N ILE A 52 6.11 6.88 -3.84
CA ILE A 52 5.28 6.55 -2.67
C ILE A 52 3.91 6.02 -3.14
N ILE A 53 3.34 6.61 -4.19
CA ILE A 53 2.08 6.17 -4.81
C ILE A 53 2.24 4.76 -5.38
N ASP A 54 3.33 4.51 -6.11
CA ASP A 54 3.63 3.19 -6.68
C ASP A 54 3.80 2.13 -5.60
N HIS A 55 4.45 2.48 -4.49
CA HIS A 55 4.56 1.60 -3.34
C HIS A 55 3.19 1.29 -2.72
N ALA A 56 2.34 2.30 -2.52
CA ALA A 56 1.00 2.10 -1.99
C ALA A 56 0.16 1.16 -2.88
N ARG A 57 0.21 1.34 -4.21
CA ARG A 57 -0.46 0.45 -5.17
C ARG A 57 0.03 -1.01 -5.03
N LYS A 58 1.34 -1.22 -4.82
CA LYS A 58 1.91 -2.57 -4.60
C LYS A 58 1.42 -3.19 -3.28
N VAL A 59 1.35 -2.41 -2.20
CA VAL A 59 0.83 -2.88 -0.90
C VAL A 59 -0.63 -3.32 -1.02
N VAL A 60 -1.47 -2.52 -1.69
CA VAL A 60 -2.87 -2.88 -1.95
C VAL A 60 -2.96 -4.15 -2.80
N ALA A 61 -2.14 -4.28 -3.85
CA ALA A 61 -2.12 -5.50 -4.67
C ALA A 61 -1.71 -6.74 -3.86
N LEU A 62 -0.70 -6.63 -2.99
CA LEU A 62 -0.27 -7.73 -2.12
C LEU A 62 -1.34 -8.13 -1.10
N SER A 63 -2.16 -7.18 -0.63
CA SER A 63 -3.23 -7.45 0.34
C SER A 63 -4.27 -8.46 -0.16
N ALA A 64 -4.41 -8.63 -1.48
CA ALA A 64 -5.28 -9.65 -2.08
C ALA A 64 -4.84 -11.09 -1.74
N SER A 65 -3.57 -11.29 -1.38
CA SER A 65 -3.03 -12.59 -0.95
C SER A 65 -3.15 -12.84 0.55
N GLY A 66 -3.51 -11.82 1.33
CA GLY A 66 -3.60 -11.87 2.78
C GLY A 66 -3.27 -10.53 3.42
N ILE A 67 -3.82 -10.32 4.62
CA ILE A 67 -3.49 -9.19 5.50
C ILE A 67 -3.21 -9.77 6.87
N ARG A 68 -2.09 -9.35 7.48
CA ARG A 68 -1.78 -9.68 8.87
C ARG A 68 -2.21 -8.55 9.80
N ASP A 69 -2.53 -8.89 11.04
CA ASP A 69 -2.83 -7.88 12.07
C ASP A 69 -1.57 -7.08 12.47
#